data_AF-A0A8S2VRU7-F1
#
_entry.id   AF-A0A8S2VRU7-F1
#
_cell.length_a   1.000
_cell.length_b   1.000
_cell.length_c   1.000
_cell.angle_alpha   90.00
_cell.angle_beta   90.00
_cell.angle_gamma   90.00
#
_symmetry.space_group_name_H-M   'P 1'
#
loop_
_entity.id
_entity.type
_entity.pdbx_description
1 polymer ?
#
loop_
_entity_poly.entity_id
_entity_poly.type
_entity_poly.pdbx_seq_one_letter_code
_entity_poly.pdbx_strand_id
1 'polypeptide(L)' 'RWLVIANRVYDVTKWTKHPGGQMVLKHYAGQDATEAFHSLHPEIYRVEKYLKTFYIGDV' A
#
# COMPACT_ATOMS: atom_id res chain seq x y z
N ARG A 1 10.63 -0.68 -3.63
CA ARG A 1 9.93 -1.01 -2.38
C ARG A 1 8.52 -1.40 -2.77
N TRP A 2 8.11 -2.62 -2.43
CA TRP A 2 6.78 -3.11 -2.74
C TRP A 2 6.04 -3.49 -1.45
N LEU A 3 4.72 -3.60 -1.53
CA LEU A 3 3.83 -4.02 -0.43
C LEU A 3 2.86 -5.05 -0.99
N VAL A 4 2.42 -6.01 -0.17
CA VAL A 4 1.27 -6.85 -0.48
C VAL A 4 0.05 -6.36 0.29
N ILE A 5 -1.07 -6.20 -0.40
CA ILE A 5 -2.37 -5.92 0.21
C ILE A 5 -3.40 -6.81 -0.48
N ALA A 6 -4.06 -7.67 0.28
CA ALA A 6 -5.07 -8.62 -0.21
C ALA A 6 -4.60 -9.42 -1.45
N ASN A 7 -3.44 -10.10 -1.32
CA ASN A 7 -2.78 -10.89 -2.37
C ASN A 7 -2.38 -10.11 -3.64
N ARG A 8 -2.39 -8.78 -3.60
CA ARG A 8 -1.94 -7.93 -4.69
C ARG A 8 -0.66 -7.21 -4.32
N VAL A 9 0.28 -7.17 -5.25
CA VAL A 9 1.59 -6.52 -5.10
C VAL A 9 1.54 -5.11 -5.66
N TYR A 10 2.03 -4.15 -4.87
CA TYR A 10 2.07 -2.73 -5.21
C TYR A 10 3.49 -2.17 -5.13
N ASP A 11 4.02 -1.59 -6.21
CA ASP A 11 5.28 -0.85 -6.22
C ASP A 11 5.06 0.61 -5.76
N VAL A 12 5.48 0.88 -4.53
CA VAL A 12 5.39 2.21 -3.91
C VAL A 12 6.72 2.97 -3.94
N THR A 13 7.70 2.54 -4.75
CA THR A 13 9.05 3.14 -4.81
C THR A 13 9.01 4.63 -5.10
N LYS A 14 8.13 5.06 -6.01
CA LYS A 14 7.99 6.46 -6.44
C LYS A 14 6.97 7.25 -5.63
N TRP A 15 6.33 6.65 -4.62
CA TRP A 15 5.28 7.30 -3.85
C TRP A 15 5.86 8.17 -2.74
N THR A 16 6.02 9.47 -3.04
CA THR A 16 6.66 10.43 -2.13
C THR A 16 5.70 11.10 -1.14
N LYS A 17 4.39 11.13 -1.47
CA LYS A 17 3.33 11.82 -0.72
C LYS A 17 2.24 10.87 -0.24
N HIS A 18 2.62 9.88 0.57
CA HIS A 18 1.64 9.06 1.29
C HIS A 18 1.11 9.84 2.50
N PRO A 19 -0.21 10.00 2.69
CA PRO A 19 -0.77 10.75 3.82
C PRO A 19 -0.35 10.23 5.20
N GLY A 20 -0.17 8.91 5.36
CA GLY A 20 0.38 8.29 6.58
C GLY A 20 1.90 8.45 6.76
N GLY A 21 2.56 9.21 5.89
CA GLY A 21 3.99 9.47 5.90
C GLY A 21 4.84 8.38 5.20
N GLN A 22 6.12 8.68 4.98
CA GLN A 22 7.04 7.73 4.34
C GLN A 22 7.58 6.65 5.29
N MET A 23 7.55 6.88 6.61
CA MET A 23 8.08 5.90 7.57
C MET A 23 7.28 4.59 7.55
N VAL A 24 5.95 4.68 7.46
CA VAL A 24 5.10 3.47 7.39
C VAL A 24 5.36 2.66 6.12
N LEU A 25 5.56 3.31 4.96
CA LEU A 25 5.93 2.62 3.71
C LEU A 25 7.29 1.92 3.81
N LYS A 26 8.24 2.48 4.57
CA LYS A 26 9.54 1.84 4.82
C LYS A 26 9.40 0.67 5.79
N HIS A 27 8.61 0.82 6.84
CA HIS A 27 8.40 -0.21 7.85
C HIS A 27 7.82 -1.51 7.26
N TYR A 28 6.85 -1.38 6.37
CA TYR A 28 6.19 -2.52 5.72
C TYR A 28 6.82 -2.94 4.37
N ALA A 29 7.93 -2.33 3.95
CA ALA A 29 8.52 -2.63 2.65
C ALA A 29 8.88 -4.13 2.52
N GLY A 30 8.34 -4.78 1.48
CA GLY A 30 8.54 -6.20 1.21
C GLY A 30 7.66 -7.13 2.05
N GLN A 31 6.64 -6.61 2.73
CA GLN A 31 5.76 -7.39 3.62
C GLN A 31 4.31 -7.36 3.13
N ASP A 32 3.52 -8.30 3.65
CA ASP A 32 2.07 -8.21 3.63
C ASP A 32 1.61 -7.20 4.67
N ALA A 33 1.02 -6.11 4.19
CA ALA A 33 0.52 -5.01 4.98
C ALA A 33 -1.01 -4.97 5.05
N THR A 34 -1.70 -6.06 4.70
CA THR A 34 -3.17 -6.10 4.57
C THR A 34 -3.87 -5.65 5.85
N GLU A 35 -3.50 -6.20 7.01
CA GLU A 35 -4.12 -5.84 8.28
C GLU A 35 -3.90 -4.36 8.61
N ALA A 36 -2.65 -3.90 8.55
CA ALA A 36 -2.30 -2.50 8.80
C ALA A 36 -3.01 -1.55 7.83
N PHE A 37 -3.14 -1.93 6.55
CA PHE A 37 -3.85 -1.15 5.55
C PHE A 37 -5.33 -1.01 5.93
N HIS A 38 -6.01 -2.10 6.29
CA HIS A 38 -7.42 -2.08 6.68
C HIS A 38 -7.66 -1.27 7.96
N SER A 39 -6.79 -1.40 8.97
CA SER A 39 -6.91 -0.65 10.23
C SER A 39 -6.70 0.85 10.06
N LEU A 40 -5.79 1.26 9.16
CA LEU A 40 -5.41 2.66 8.98
C LEU A 40 -6.22 3.38 7.88
N HIS A 41 -6.96 2.64 7.04
CA HIS A 41 -7.76 3.20 5.94
C HIS A 41 -9.23 2.74 6.01
N PRO A 42 -10.03 3.26 6.99
CA PRO A 42 -11.43 2.88 7.16
C PRO A 42 -12.30 3.25 5.94
N GLU A 43 -11.94 4.30 5.20
CA GLU A 43 -12.60 4.69 3.95
C GLU A 43 -11.95 4.03 2.73
N ILE A 44 -11.89 2.70 2.70
CA ILE A 44 -11.11 1.93 1.70
C ILE A 44 -11.49 2.29 0.26
N TYR A 45 -12.78 2.56 0.01
CA TYR A 45 -13.32 2.96 -1.29
C TYR A 45 -12.69 4.25 -1.85
N ARG A 46 -12.16 5.13 -0.99
CA ARG A 46 -11.46 6.36 -1.40
C ARG A 46 -10.02 6.10 -1.80
N VAL A 47 -9.37 5.13 -1.16
CA VAL A 47 -7.95 4.81 -1.40
C VAL A 47 -7.74 3.77 -2.50
N GLU A 48 -8.71 2.89 -2.75
CA GLU A 48 -8.64 1.87 -3.81
C GLU A 48 -8.32 2.45 -5.20
N LYS A 49 -8.84 3.65 -5.50
CA LYS A 49 -8.56 4.32 -6.78
C LYS A 49 -7.07 4.63 -6.95
N TYR A 50 -6.37 4.97 -5.87
CA TYR A 50 -4.94 5.28 -5.89
C TYR A 50 -4.07 4.02 -5.92
N LEU A 51 -4.52 2.94 -5.25
CA LEU A 51 -3.80 1.66 -5.26
C LEU A 51 -3.58 1.11 -6.67
N LYS A 52 -4.56 1.30 -7.58
CA LYS A 52 -4.44 0.86 -8.98
C LYS A 52 -3.22 1.42 -9.71
N THR A 53 -2.76 2.63 -9.35
CA THR A 53 -1.59 3.27 -9.97
C THR A 53 -0.28 2.56 -9.61
N PHE A 54 -0.26 1.84 -8.50
CA PHE A 54 0.94 1.17 -7.99
C PHE A 54 0.93 -0.34 -8.21
N TYR A 55 -0.18 -0.91 -8.71
CA TYR A 55 -0.34 -2.35 -8.88
C TYR A 55 0.64 -2.92 -9.92
N ILE A 56 1.31 -4.03 -9.57
CA ILE A 56 2.28 -4.70 -10.45
C ILE A 56 2.02 -6.21 -10.64
N GLY A 57 1.07 -6.81 -9.93
CA GLY A 57 0.72 -8.23 -10.09
C GLY A 57 0.06 -8.85 -8.85
N ASP A 58 -0.36 -10.10 -8.98
CA ASP A 58 -0.88 -10.91 -7.88
C ASP A 58 0.22 -11.82 -7.31
N VAL A 59 0.06 -12.24 -6.05
CA VAL A 59 0.88 -13.27 -5.38
C VAL A 59 0.33 -14.67 -5.65
#